data_AF-A0A6B3HRL7-F1
#
_entry.id   AF-A0A6B3HRL7-F1
#
_cell.length_a   1.000
_cell.length_b   1.000
_cell.length_c   1.000
_cell.angle_alpha   90.00
_cell.angle_beta   90.00
_cell.angle_gamma   90.00
#
_symmetry.space_group_name_H-M   'P 1'
#
loop_
_entity.id
_entity.type
_entity.pdbx_description
1 polymer ?
#
loop_
_entity_poly.entity_id
_entity_poly.type
_entity_poly.pdbx_seq_one_letter_code
_entity_poly.pdbx_strand_id
1 'polypeptide(L)'
;YPEFEQNWKLFAPNPLQQNIAVHVRAEVSGADGLRTTDWISLTEADAEAIRGSLFPSHVNQNELRRGWDFYVNSHDNQDKPNGLRGELSERYVRRIAMLRLSERDLGGTVERIQMRSATSLIAPPSWAPEKADTRPAHRILPWWNVTPDDLPA
;
A
#
# COMPACT_ATOMS: atom_id res chain seq x y z
N TYR A 1 4.54 -31.58 36.94
CA TYR A 1 3.42 -31.35 36.01
C TYR A 1 3.84 -30.19 35.14
N PRO A 2 4.03 -30.31 33.80
CA PRO A 2 4.27 -29.12 33.01
C PRO A 2 2.94 -28.40 32.85
N GLU A 3 2.87 -27.17 33.33
CA GLU A 3 1.72 -26.30 33.16
C GLU A 3 1.87 -25.57 31.84
N PHE A 4 1.17 -26.05 30.80
CA PHE A 4 0.90 -25.24 29.63
C PHE A 4 -0.24 -24.29 29.99
N GLU A 5 -0.01 -22.98 29.92
CA GLU A 5 -1.09 -22.02 29.86
C GLU A 5 -1.97 -22.36 28.64
N GLN A 6 -3.26 -22.63 28.87
CA GLN A 6 -4.27 -22.81 27.82
C GLN A 6 -4.56 -21.46 27.15
N ASN A 7 -3.56 -20.91 26.46
CA ASN A 7 -3.71 -19.69 25.68
C ASN A 7 -4.03 -20.09 24.24
N TRP A 8 -5.26 -20.56 23.99
CA TRP A 8 -5.73 -21.02 22.66
C TRP A 8 -5.59 -19.95 21.56
N LYS A 9 -5.37 -18.69 21.93
CA LYS A 9 -5.01 -17.57 21.05
C LYS A 9 -3.70 -17.80 20.26
N LEU A 10 -2.84 -18.71 20.70
CA LEU A 10 -1.60 -19.10 20.00
C LEU A 10 -1.87 -19.92 18.72
N PHE A 11 -3.00 -20.63 18.66
CA PHE A 11 -3.34 -21.55 17.55
C PHE A 11 -4.44 -21.02 16.63
N ALA A 12 -5.21 -20.03 17.09
CA ALA A 12 -6.19 -19.30 16.29
C ALA A 12 -6.10 -17.80 16.58
N PRO A 13 -4.96 -17.15 16.23
CA PRO A 13 -4.92 -15.69 16.25
C PRO A 13 -6.04 -15.18 15.35
N ASN A 14 -6.79 -14.17 15.80
CA ASN A 14 -7.77 -13.51 14.93
C ASN A 14 -7.00 -12.98 13.71
N PRO A 15 -7.25 -13.49 12.50
CA PRO A 15 -6.56 -13.02 11.32
C PRO A 15 -6.84 -11.51 11.19
N LEU A 16 -5.91 -10.77 10.60
CA LEU A 16 -6.12 -9.36 10.26
C LEU A 16 -7.47 -9.23 9.55
N GLN A 17 -8.45 -8.63 10.23
CA GLN A 17 -9.81 -8.44 9.72
C GLN A 17 -9.87 -7.17 8.86
N GLN A 18 -8.79 -6.83 8.16
CA GLN A 18 -8.65 -5.56 7.45
C GLN A 18 -8.09 -5.77 6.05
N ASN A 19 -8.74 -5.12 5.08
CA ASN A 19 -8.21 -4.94 3.74
C ASN A 19 -7.54 -3.58 3.64
N ILE A 20 -6.29 -3.55 3.17
CA ILE A 20 -5.53 -2.32 2.94
C ILE A 20 -5.29 -2.18 1.44
N ALA A 21 -5.86 -1.14 0.83
CA ALA A 21 -5.60 -0.78 -0.56
C ALA A 21 -4.68 0.46 -0.62
N VAL A 22 -3.58 0.36 -1.34
CA VAL A 22 -2.61 1.43 -1.53
C VAL A 22 -2.84 2.08 -2.89
N HIS A 23 -2.85 3.41 -2.89
CA HIS A 23 -3.04 4.22 -4.09
C HIS A 23 -1.95 5.27 -4.19
N VAL A 24 -1.72 5.74 -5.41
CA VAL A 24 -0.86 6.87 -5.72
C VAL A 24 -1.61 7.87 -6.57
N ARG A 25 -1.32 9.15 -6.42
CA ARG A 25 -1.60 10.16 -7.44
C ARG A 25 -0.34 10.94 -7.74
N ALA A 26 -0.26 11.48 -8.94
CA ALA A 26 0.93 12.17 -9.43
C ALA A 26 0.59 13.62 -9.78
N GLU A 27 1.56 14.50 -9.57
CA GLU A 27 1.62 15.77 -10.30
C GLU A 27 2.50 15.57 -11.53
N VAL A 28 1.93 15.88 -12.68
CA VAL A 28 2.51 15.61 -13.99
C VAL A 28 2.67 16.91 -14.75
N SER A 29 3.89 17.18 -15.20
CA SER A 29 4.24 18.30 -16.07
C SER A 29 4.16 17.85 -17.53
N GLY A 30 3.15 18.34 -18.25
CA GLY A 30 2.92 18.04 -19.67
C GLY A 30 2.82 19.30 -20.53
N ALA A 31 2.45 19.12 -21.80
CA ALA A 31 2.31 20.25 -22.75
C ALA A 31 1.28 21.30 -22.28
N ASP A 32 0.24 20.86 -21.58
CA ASP A 32 -0.84 21.72 -21.05
C ASP A 32 -0.51 22.33 -19.67
N GLY A 33 0.71 22.13 -19.17
CA GLY A 33 1.15 22.57 -17.84
C GLY A 33 1.09 21.49 -16.76
N LEU A 34 1.13 21.92 -15.50
CA LEU A 34 1.13 21.04 -14.34
C LEU A 34 -0.30 20.59 -14.00
N ARG A 35 -0.53 19.28 -13.94
CA ARG A 35 -1.83 18.71 -13.55
C ARG A 35 -1.67 17.62 -12.49
N THR A 36 -2.67 17.45 -11.64
CA THR A 36 -2.73 16.33 -10.69
C THR A 36 -3.61 15.22 -11.27
N THR A 37 -3.16 13.96 -11.21
CA THR A 37 -3.98 12.81 -11.60
C THR A 37 -5.06 12.52 -10.54
N ASP A 38 -6.08 11.75 -10.93
CA ASP A 38 -6.88 11.02 -9.96
C ASP A 38 -6.04 10.01 -9.19
N TRP A 39 -6.63 9.44 -8.13
CA TRP A 39 -6.01 8.34 -7.39
C TRP A 39 -5.99 7.06 -8.23
N ILE A 40 -4.80 6.57 -8.49
CA ILE A 40 -4.52 5.32 -9.21
C ILE A 40 -4.28 4.23 -8.17
N SER A 41 -5.00 3.11 -8.29
CA SER A 41 -4.84 1.96 -7.41
C SER A 41 -3.56 1.19 -7.75
N LEU A 42 -2.65 1.08 -6.78
CA LEU A 42 -1.48 0.20 -6.91
C LEU A 42 -1.86 -1.24 -6.56
N THR A 43 -2.71 -1.43 -5.54
CA THR A 43 -3.17 -2.76 -5.11
C THR A 43 -4.01 -3.48 -6.16
N GLU A 44 -4.80 -2.76 -6.94
CA GLU A 44 -5.61 -3.38 -8.00
C GLU A 44 -4.77 -4.00 -9.11
N ALA A 45 -3.64 -3.38 -9.48
CA ALA A 45 -2.70 -3.95 -10.44
C ALA A 45 -2.16 -5.32 -9.97
N ASP A 46 -1.87 -5.49 -8.67
CA ASP A 46 -1.47 -6.78 -8.11
C ASP A 46 -2.62 -7.79 -8.17
N ALA A 47 -3.83 -7.35 -7.80
CA ALA A 47 -5.02 -8.21 -7.82
C ALA A 47 -5.34 -8.71 -9.23
N GLU A 48 -5.20 -7.87 -10.26
CA GLU A 48 -5.36 -8.26 -11.66
C GLU A 48 -4.31 -9.29 -12.10
N ALA A 49 -3.04 -9.10 -11.74
CA ALA A 49 -1.96 -10.04 -12.06
C ALA A 49 -2.13 -11.42 -11.38
N ILE A 50 -2.87 -11.48 -10.28
CA ILE A 50 -3.14 -12.72 -9.52
C ILE A 50 -4.44 -13.39 -9.98
N ARG A 51 -5.45 -12.60 -10.38
CA ARG A 51 -6.81 -13.09 -10.66
C ARG A 51 -6.80 -14.15 -11.77
N GLY A 52 -7.23 -15.36 -11.43
CA GLY A 52 -7.32 -16.48 -12.38
C GLY A 52 -5.98 -17.16 -12.69
N SER A 53 -4.87 -16.74 -12.06
CA SER A 53 -3.58 -17.41 -12.21
C SER A 53 -3.54 -18.72 -11.42
N LEU A 54 -3.21 -19.83 -12.09
CA LEU A 54 -3.02 -21.15 -11.45
C LEU A 54 -1.74 -21.21 -10.60
N PHE A 55 -0.75 -20.38 -10.92
CA PHE A 55 0.54 -20.28 -10.23
C PHE A 55 0.84 -18.81 -9.94
N PRO A 56 0.12 -18.19 -8.99
CA PRO A 56 0.25 -16.77 -8.74
C PRO A 56 1.64 -16.44 -8.16
N SER A 57 2.25 -15.38 -8.67
CA SER A 57 3.56 -14.92 -8.21
C SER A 57 3.51 -14.45 -6.76
N HIS A 58 4.36 -15.04 -5.90
CA HIS A 58 4.52 -14.57 -4.53
C HIS A 58 5.08 -13.15 -4.45
N VAL A 59 5.81 -12.69 -5.48
CA VAL A 59 6.31 -11.32 -5.57
C VAL A 59 5.12 -10.37 -5.76
N ASN A 60 4.28 -10.60 -6.76
CA ASN A 60 3.10 -9.76 -7.03
C ASN A 60 2.13 -9.74 -5.84
N GLN A 61 2.00 -10.87 -5.13
CA GLN A 61 1.16 -10.95 -3.93
C GLN A 61 1.66 -10.14 -2.74
N ASN A 62 2.98 -9.96 -2.61
CA ASN A 62 3.56 -9.51 -1.34
C ASN A 62 4.42 -8.26 -1.45
N GLU A 63 4.89 -7.86 -2.62
CA GLU A 63 5.84 -6.74 -2.75
C GLU A 63 5.25 -5.45 -2.18
N LEU A 64 4.16 -4.95 -2.76
CA LEU A 64 3.51 -3.72 -2.32
C LEU A 64 3.02 -3.83 -0.87
N ARG A 65 2.42 -4.97 -0.50
CA ARG A 65 1.93 -5.20 0.86
C ARG A 65 3.07 -5.13 1.88
N ARG A 66 4.18 -5.83 1.65
CA ARG A 66 5.34 -5.84 2.54
C ARG A 66 6.04 -4.48 2.57
N GLY A 67 6.12 -3.79 1.42
CA GLY A 67 6.66 -2.43 1.35
C GLY A 67 5.83 -1.43 2.15
N TRP A 68 4.49 -1.53 2.06
CA TRP A 68 3.59 -0.69 2.82
C TRP A 68 3.62 -1.01 4.32
N ASP A 69 3.60 -2.29 4.70
CA ASP A 69 3.76 -2.74 6.09
C ASP A 69 5.10 -2.23 6.67
N PHE A 70 6.16 -2.27 5.86
CA PHE A 70 7.47 -1.75 6.24
C PHE A 70 7.45 -0.24 6.48
N TYR A 71 6.80 0.52 5.61
CA TYR A 71 6.59 1.96 5.78
C TYR A 71 5.83 2.27 7.06
N VAL A 72 4.66 1.67 7.26
CA VAL A 72 3.79 1.94 8.43
C VAL A 72 4.50 1.66 9.75
N ASN A 73 5.30 0.59 9.81
CA ASN A 73 6.02 0.21 11.04
C ASN A 73 7.33 0.98 11.24
N SER A 74 7.70 1.88 10.33
CA SER A 74 8.96 2.65 10.38
C SER A 74 8.73 4.16 10.46
N HIS A 75 7.49 4.60 10.66
CA HIS A 75 7.10 6.01 10.78
C HIS A 75 6.25 6.24 12.04
N ASP A 76 6.24 7.47 12.52
CA ASP A 76 5.31 7.91 13.56
C ASP A 76 3.90 8.21 12.98
N ASN A 77 3.01 8.68 13.85
CA ASN A 77 1.64 9.05 13.47
C ASN A 77 1.56 10.35 12.63
N GLN A 78 2.68 11.07 12.47
CA GLN A 78 2.81 12.27 11.66
C GLN A 78 3.54 11.98 10.34
N ASP A 79 3.70 10.69 9.98
CA ASP A 79 4.41 10.23 8.79
C ASP A 79 5.91 10.65 8.77
N LYS A 80 6.53 10.82 9.94
CA LYS A 80 7.98 11.09 10.04
C LYS A 80 8.78 9.80 10.19
N PRO A 81 9.92 9.66 9.49
CA PRO A 81 10.71 8.44 9.51
C PRO A 81 11.42 8.24 10.86
N ASN A 82 11.39 7.01 11.36
CA ASN A 82 12.13 6.59 12.55
C ASN A 82 13.59 6.25 12.19
N GLY A 83 14.34 7.25 11.73
CA GLY A 83 15.73 7.13 11.27
C GLY A 83 15.88 6.43 9.92
N LEU A 84 17.06 5.85 9.68
CA LEU A 84 17.44 5.24 8.39
C LEU A 84 16.43 4.20 7.88
N ARG A 85 15.81 3.45 8.80
CA ARG A 85 14.81 2.42 8.46
C ARG A 85 13.57 3.05 7.81
N GLY A 86 13.11 4.19 8.34
CA GLY A 86 12.01 4.97 7.77
C GLY A 86 12.37 5.49 6.38
N GLU A 87 13.54 6.13 6.25
CA GLU A 87 14.02 6.66 4.96
C GLU A 87 14.16 5.59 3.87
N LEU A 88 14.65 4.40 4.23
CA LEU A 88 14.73 3.26 3.31
C LEU A 88 13.35 2.77 2.89
N SER A 89 12.39 2.72 3.83
CA SER A 89 11.02 2.33 3.51
C SER A 89 10.35 3.34 2.58
N GLU A 90 10.54 4.64 2.78
CA GLU A 90 10.06 5.70 1.87
C GLU A 90 10.59 5.51 0.45
N ARG A 91 11.92 5.37 0.29
CA ARG A 91 12.52 5.10 -1.03
C ARG A 91 11.91 3.86 -1.68
N TYR A 92 11.71 2.80 -0.90
CA TYR A 92 11.17 1.55 -1.42
C TYR A 92 9.74 1.71 -1.96
N VAL A 93 8.81 2.29 -1.19
CA VAL A 93 7.44 2.51 -1.68
C VAL A 93 7.35 3.53 -2.81
N ARG A 94 8.19 4.58 -2.80
CA ARG A 94 8.27 5.54 -3.92
C ARG A 94 8.71 4.85 -5.21
N ARG A 95 9.72 3.98 -5.15
CA ARG A 95 10.21 3.23 -6.32
C ARG A 95 9.17 2.24 -6.86
N ILE A 96 8.45 1.53 -5.99
CA ILE A 96 7.32 0.66 -6.42
C ILE A 96 6.26 1.49 -7.16
N ALA A 97 5.89 2.65 -6.62
CA ALA A 97 4.91 3.52 -7.24
C ALA A 97 5.40 4.02 -8.60
N MET A 98 6.65 4.50 -8.70
CA MET A 98 7.22 5.00 -9.95
C MET A 98 7.39 3.93 -11.02
N LEU A 99 7.78 2.70 -10.65
CA LEU A 99 7.79 1.55 -11.57
C LEU A 99 6.41 1.35 -12.20
N ARG A 100 5.35 1.31 -11.39
CA ARG A 100 3.98 1.09 -11.88
C ARG A 100 3.39 2.29 -12.62
N LEU A 101 3.79 3.51 -12.29
CA LEU A 101 3.39 4.70 -13.02
C LEU A 101 4.10 4.78 -14.38
N SER A 102 5.34 4.27 -14.50
CA SER A 102 6.08 4.27 -15.76
C SER A 102 5.47 3.37 -16.85
N GLU A 103 4.63 2.41 -16.45
CA GLU A 103 3.87 1.54 -17.36
C GLU A 103 2.61 2.23 -17.93
N ARG A 104 2.31 3.46 -17.48
CA ARG A 104 1.11 4.20 -17.85
C ARG A 104 1.50 5.46 -18.64
N ASP A 105 0.72 5.76 -19.67
CA ASP A 105 0.81 7.06 -20.32
C ASP A 105 0.08 8.12 -19.46
N LEU A 106 0.86 8.92 -18.76
CA LEU A 106 0.37 10.06 -17.99
C LEU A 106 0.48 11.38 -18.78
N GLY A 107 0.88 11.37 -20.06
CA GLY A 107 0.95 12.57 -20.89
C GLY A 107 1.97 13.62 -20.43
N GLY A 108 3.00 13.22 -19.69
CA GLY A 108 4.05 14.11 -19.21
C GLY A 108 4.97 13.47 -18.16
N THR A 109 5.85 14.30 -17.58
CA THR A 109 6.81 13.88 -16.55
C THR A 109 6.19 13.94 -15.16
N VAL A 110 6.34 12.88 -14.37
CA VAL A 110 5.91 12.88 -12.96
C VAL A 110 6.92 13.66 -12.12
N GLU A 111 6.49 14.77 -11.53
CA GLU A 111 7.33 15.66 -10.71
C GLU A 111 7.23 15.30 -9.22
N ARG A 112 6.00 15.04 -8.76
CA ARG A 112 5.70 14.68 -7.37
C ARG A 112 4.68 13.57 -7.33
N ILE A 113 4.74 12.77 -6.27
CA ILE A 113 3.74 11.76 -5.98
C ILE A 113 3.18 11.95 -4.58
N GLN A 114 1.92 11.59 -4.42
CA GLN A 114 1.29 11.44 -3.11
C GLN A 114 0.70 10.05 -3.01
N MET A 115 0.92 9.42 -1.87
CA MET A 115 0.41 8.09 -1.59
C MET A 115 -0.70 8.15 -0.55
N ARG A 116 -1.59 7.17 -0.61
CA ARG A 116 -2.56 6.91 0.46
C ARG A 116 -2.79 5.43 0.65
N SER A 117 -3.20 5.06 1.86
CA SER A 117 -3.91 3.81 2.09
C SER A 117 -5.41 4.06 2.26
N ALA A 118 -6.19 3.05 1.92
CA ALA A 118 -7.60 2.91 2.22
C ALA A 118 -7.76 1.60 2.98
N THR A 119 -8.02 1.68 4.29
CA THR A 119 -8.17 0.52 5.17
C THR A 119 -9.63 0.31 5.48
N SER A 120 -10.16 -0.87 5.18
CA SER A 120 -11.55 -1.25 5.45
C SER A 120 -11.59 -2.53 6.27
N LEU A 121 -12.57 -2.67 7.15
CA LEU A 121 -12.81 -3.93 7.84
C LEU A 121 -13.33 -4.97 6.83
N ILE A 122 -12.90 -6.22 6.98
CA ILE A 122 -13.47 -7.36 6.27
C ILE A 122 -14.88 -7.58 6.83
N ALA A 123 -15.86 -7.61 5.94
CA ALA A 123 -17.25 -7.87 6.34
C ALA A 123 -17.33 -9.24 7.04
N PRO A 124 -17.98 -9.33 8.22
CA PRO A 124 -18.22 -10.61 8.86
C PRO A 124 -19.09 -11.49 7.93
N PRO A 125 -18.94 -12.81 8.01
CA PRO A 125 -19.73 -13.72 7.19
C PRO A 125 -21.22 -13.59 7.55
N SER A 126 -22.10 -13.91 6.59
CA SER A 126 -23.56 -13.68 6.72
C SER A 126 -24.23 -14.39 7.90
N TRP A 127 -23.60 -15.43 8.45
CA TRP A 127 -24.09 -16.19 9.59
C TRP A 127 -23.65 -15.61 10.94
N ALA A 128 -22.73 -14.63 10.96
CA ALA A 128 -22.28 -13.99 12.19
C ALA A 128 -23.23 -12.85 12.60
N PRO A 129 -23.50 -12.68 13.90
CA PRO A 129 -24.38 -11.60 14.40
C PRO A 129 -23.69 -10.23 14.41
N GLU A 130 -22.37 -10.20 14.29
CA GLU A 130 -21.54 -9.00 14.33
C GLU A 130 -21.76 -8.15 13.07
N LYS A 131 -21.76 -6.82 13.26
CA LYS A 131 -21.79 -5.86 12.15
C LYS A 131 -20.54 -5.01 12.24
N ALA A 132 -19.74 -5.00 11.18
CA ALA A 132 -18.57 -4.16 11.04
C ALA A 132 -18.86 -3.02 10.06
N ASP A 133 -18.41 -1.81 10.38
CA ASP A 133 -18.39 -0.71 9.41
C ASP A 133 -17.25 -0.95 8.41
N THR A 134 -17.61 -1.21 7.17
CA THR A 134 -16.66 -1.50 6.09
C THR A 134 -16.23 -0.25 5.31
N ARG A 135 -16.67 0.95 5.72
CA ARG A 135 -16.24 2.20 5.08
C ARG A 135 -14.73 2.36 5.20
N PRO A 136 -14.02 2.72 4.10
CA PRO A 136 -12.57 2.86 4.15
C PRO A 136 -12.15 4.07 4.98
N ALA A 137 -11.24 3.85 5.93
CA ALA A 137 -10.47 4.92 6.55
C ALA A 137 -9.25 5.22 5.68
N HIS A 138 -8.99 6.50 5.41
CA HIS A 138 -7.87 6.93 4.58
C HIS A 138 -6.72 7.51 5.42
N ARG A 139 -5.50 7.04 5.17
CA ARG A 139 -4.25 7.72 5.59
C ARG A 139 -3.58 8.25 4.33
N ILE A 140 -3.53 9.59 4.20
CA ILE A 140 -2.92 10.29 3.07
C ILE A 140 -1.56 10.80 3.53
N LEU A 141 -0.51 10.42 2.82
CA LEU A 141 0.86 10.83 3.13
C LEU A 141 1.16 12.23 2.58
N PRO A 142 2.23 12.89 3.06
CA PRO A 142 2.74 14.10 2.42
C PRO A 142 3.10 13.87 0.94
N TRP A 143 3.19 14.97 0.18
CA TRP A 143 3.74 14.93 -1.17
C TRP A 143 5.25 14.69 -1.12
N TRP A 144 5.74 13.82 -2.00
CA TRP A 144 7.16 13.59 -2.21
C TRP A 144 7.57 14.02 -3.61
N ASN A 145 8.72 14.69 -3.70
CA ASN A 145 9.36 14.93 -4.98
C ASN A 145 9.89 13.60 -5.54
N VAL A 146 9.77 13.43 -6.84
CA VAL A 146 10.41 12.33 -7.56
C VAL A 146 11.84 12.72 -7.87
N THR A 147 12.77 11.82 -7.57
CA THR A 147 14.19 11.98 -7.91
C THR A 147 14.61 10.90 -8.90
N PRO A 148 15.77 11.03 -9.56
CA PRO A 148 16.29 9.99 -10.45
C PRO A 148 16.41 8.61 -9.79
N ASP A 149 16.66 8.54 -8.49
CA ASP A 149 16.75 7.28 -7.73
C ASP A 149 15.42 6.53 -7.62
N ASP A 150 14.30 7.22 -7.85
CA ASP A 150 12.97 6.62 -7.82
C ASP A 150 12.56 6.03 -9.19
N LEU A 151 13.25 6.41 -10.26
CA LEU A 151 12.91 6.01 -11.62
C LEU A 151 13.37 4.56 -11.93
N PRO A 152 12.68 3.85 -12.84
CA PRO A 152 13.16 2.59 -13.39
C PRO A 152 14.54 2.76 -14.03
N ALA A 153 15.35 1.70 -13.98
CA ALA A 153 16.67 1.68 -14.61
C ALA A 153 16.57 1.44 -16.13
#